data_AF-A0A2V6H0Z8-F1
#
_entry.id   AF-A0A2V6H0Z8-F1
#
_cell.length_a   1.000
_cell.length_b   1.000
_cell.length_c   1.000
_cell.angle_alpha   90.00
_cell.angle_beta   90.00
_cell.angle_gamma   90.00
#
_symmetry.space_group_name_H-M   'P 1'
#
loop_
_entity.id
_entity.type
_entity.pdbx_description
1 polymer ?
#
loop_
_entity_poly.entity_id
_entity_poly.type
_entity_poly.pdbx_seq_one_letter_code
_entity_poly.pdbx_strand_id
1 'polypeptide(L)'
;MFDYSNNIDSACKSWLHENDLKQISRRAFARGAYVKSWGCHTGESMSKKWYAATGTHMIGALGKTQFMMEELPILISEDGRWVN
;
A
#
# COMPACT_ATOMS: atom_id res chain seq x y z
N MET A 1 -4.57 13.81 10.90
CA MET A 1 -5.92 13.95 10.35
C MET A 1 -6.79 12.84 10.92
N PHE A 2 -7.70 13.16 11.85
CA PHE A 2 -8.64 12.19 12.41
C PHE A 2 -9.73 11.90 11.37
N ASP A 3 -9.77 10.66 10.87
CA ASP A 3 -10.85 10.21 9.99
C ASP A 3 -12.10 9.88 10.83
N TYR A 4 -13.01 10.84 10.95
CA TYR A 4 -14.28 10.69 11.68
C TYR A 4 -15.24 9.68 11.04
N SER A 5 -14.90 9.13 9.87
CA SER A 5 -15.66 8.05 9.21
C SER A 5 -15.35 6.67 9.82
N ASN A 6 -14.31 6.56 10.66
CA ASN A 6 -13.86 5.30 11.24
C ASN A 6 -14.24 5.19 12.73
N ASN A 7 -14.73 4.00 13.11
CA ASN A 7 -15.02 3.64 14.50
C ASN A 7 -13.76 3.37 15.34
N ILE A 8 -12.61 3.20 14.69
CA ILE A 8 -11.33 2.93 15.33
C ILE A 8 -10.27 3.80 14.66
N ASP A 9 -9.43 4.44 15.48
CA ASP A 9 -8.27 5.21 15.00
C ASP A 9 -7.02 4.34 15.10
N SER A 10 -6.14 4.45 14.10
CA SER A 10 -4.83 3.78 14.06
C SER A 10 -4.84 2.25 14.24
N ALA A 11 -5.98 1.59 13.98
CA ALA A 11 -6.15 0.15 14.08
C ALA A 11 -6.99 -0.41 12.92
N CYS A 12 -7.03 -1.74 12.78
CA CYS A 12 -7.85 -2.43 11.78
C CYS A 12 -8.72 -3.52 12.43
N LYS A 13 -9.95 -3.72 11.92
CA LYS A 13 -10.83 -4.84 12.32
C LYS A 13 -10.56 -6.12 11.53
N SER A 14 -9.85 -5.99 10.41
CA SER A 14 -9.48 -7.09 9.52
C SER A 14 -8.15 -6.74 8.88
N TRP A 15 -7.26 -7.72 8.80
CA TRP A 15 -5.93 -7.57 8.24
C TRP A 15 -5.64 -8.75 7.32
N LEU A 16 -4.71 -8.55 6.40
CA LEU A 16 -4.23 -9.57 5.48
C LEU A 16 -2.70 -9.49 5.44
N HIS A 17 -2.00 -10.59 5.73
CA HIS A 17 -0.55 -10.59 5.59
C HIS A 17 -0.17 -10.53 4.10
N GLU A 18 1.02 -10.04 3.78
CA GLU A 18 1.50 -9.98 2.39
C GLU A 18 1.59 -11.35 1.70
N ASN A 19 1.59 -12.45 2.47
CA ASN A 19 1.54 -13.82 1.94
C ASN A 19 0.09 -14.29 1.68
N ASP A 20 -0.89 -13.62 2.25
CA ASP A 20 -2.31 -13.95 2.15
C ASP A 20 -3.00 -13.19 1.01
N LEU A 21 -2.26 -12.34 0.26
CA LEU A 21 -2.78 -11.55 -0.86
C LEU A 21 -3.51 -12.38 -1.94
N LYS A 22 -3.21 -13.69 -2.03
CA LYS A 22 -3.90 -14.63 -2.93
C LYS A 22 -5.40 -14.81 -2.63
N GLN A 23 -5.84 -14.42 -1.44
CA GLN A 23 -7.26 -14.42 -1.06
C GLN A 23 -8.05 -13.31 -1.78
N ILE A 24 -7.36 -12.29 -2.33
CA ILE A 24 -8.00 -11.21 -3.08
C ILE A 24 -8.42 -11.72 -4.46
N SER A 25 -9.70 -11.56 -4.79
CA SER A 25 -10.20 -11.87 -6.13
C SER A 25 -9.56 -10.95 -7.17
N ARG A 26 -8.87 -11.55 -8.15
CA ARG A 26 -8.26 -10.82 -9.28
C ARG A 26 -9.28 -10.00 -10.07
N ARG A 27 -10.56 -10.40 -10.04
CA ARG A 27 -11.67 -9.72 -10.71
C ARG A 27 -12.13 -8.44 -9.99
N ALA A 28 -11.61 -8.16 -8.79
CA ALA A 28 -11.88 -6.92 -8.08
C ALA A 28 -11.23 -5.70 -8.76
N PHE A 29 -10.27 -5.90 -9.66
CA PHE A 29 -9.53 -4.84 -10.32
C PHE A 29 -9.96 -4.68 -11.78
N ALA A 30 -10.26 -3.43 -12.17
CA ALA A 30 -10.47 -3.07 -13.56
C ALA A 30 -9.17 -3.18 -14.35
N ARG A 31 -9.28 -3.35 -15.67
CA ARG A 31 -8.11 -3.33 -16.56
C ARG A 31 -7.42 -1.97 -16.45
N GLY A 32 -6.13 -1.98 -16.08
CA GLY A 32 -5.35 -0.75 -15.89
C GLY A 32 -5.65 0.00 -14.59
N ALA A 33 -6.24 -0.67 -13.59
CA ALA A 33 -6.49 -0.06 -12.28
C ALA A 33 -5.20 0.54 -11.69
N TYR A 34 -5.32 1.77 -11.17
CA TYR A 34 -4.26 2.42 -10.41
C TYR A 34 -4.27 1.89 -8.99
N VAL A 35 -3.17 1.24 -8.57
CA VAL A 35 -3.01 0.73 -7.22
C VAL A 35 -1.74 1.31 -6.62
N LYS A 36 -1.86 1.95 -5.46
CA LYS A 36 -0.73 2.51 -4.73
C LYS A 36 -0.87 2.23 -3.24
N SER A 37 0.22 1.74 -2.65
CA SER A 37 0.39 1.68 -1.21
C SER A 37 1.20 2.90 -0.75
N TRP A 38 0.81 3.46 0.40
CA TRP A 38 1.50 4.60 1.02
C TRP A 38 2.38 4.20 2.21
N GLY A 39 2.40 2.91 2.54
CA GLY A 39 3.22 2.38 3.63
C GLY A 39 4.70 2.34 3.27
N CYS A 40 5.55 2.48 4.30
CA CYS A 40 7.00 2.31 4.20
C CYS A 40 7.36 0.95 3.61
N HIS A 41 8.42 0.88 2.81
CA HIS A 41 9.05 -0.36 2.32
C HIS A 41 8.12 -1.29 1.51
N THR A 42 6.92 -0.84 1.14
CA THR A 42 5.93 -1.64 0.39
C THR A 42 6.36 -1.94 -1.04
N GLY A 43 7.26 -1.12 -1.60
CA GLY A 43 7.97 -1.39 -2.85
C GLY A 43 8.86 -2.64 -2.76
N GLU A 44 9.50 -2.82 -1.61
CA GLU A 44 10.47 -3.90 -1.37
C GLU A 44 9.80 -5.22 -1.03
N SER A 45 8.80 -5.20 -0.15
CA SER A 45 8.19 -6.44 0.36
C SER A 45 6.92 -6.87 -0.38
N MET A 46 6.07 -5.91 -0.78
CA MET A 46 4.70 -6.22 -1.22
C MET A 46 4.46 -6.10 -2.72
N SER A 47 5.12 -5.18 -3.44
CA SER A 47 4.74 -4.85 -4.83
C SER A 47 4.82 -6.07 -5.78
N LYS A 48 5.87 -6.90 -5.66
CA LYS A 48 5.98 -8.16 -6.41
C LYS A 48 4.96 -9.21 -5.98
N LYS A 49 4.71 -9.35 -4.67
CA LYS A 49 3.72 -10.30 -4.13
C LYS A 49 2.30 -9.93 -4.56
N TRP A 50 2.01 -8.63 -4.60
CA TRP A 50 0.75 -8.08 -5.07
C TRP A 50 0.50 -8.40 -6.54
N TYR A 51 1.49 -8.15 -7.41
CA TYR A 51 1.37 -8.52 -8.81
C TYR A 51 1.19 -10.03 -9.00
N ALA A 52 1.93 -10.86 -8.26
CA ALA A 52 1.79 -12.31 -8.32
C ALA A 52 0.39 -12.79 -7.88
N ALA A 53 -0.21 -12.16 -6.89
CA ALA A 53 -1.54 -12.52 -6.37
C ALA A 53 -2.69 -11.98 -7.25
N THR A 54 -2.61 -10.71 -7.66
CA THR A 54 -3.73 -9.99 -8.28
C THR A 54 -3.60 -9.89 -9.80
N GLY A 55 -2.37 -9.88 -10.32
CA GLY A 55 -2.07 -9.54 -11.72
C GLY A 55 -2.09 -8.03 -12.02
N THR A 56 -2.23 -7.18 -11.01
CA THR A 56 -2.21 -5.71 -11.15
C THR A 56 -0.92 -5.19 -10.53
N HIS A 57 -0.27 -4.20 -11.16
CA HIS A 57 0.91 -3.57 -10.56
C HIS A 57 0.48 -2.66 -9.41
N MET A 58 1.19 -2.74 -8.29
CA MET A 58 1.03 -1.81 -7.18
C MET A 58 2.27 -0.95 -7.07
N ILE A 59 2.06 0.36 -6.99
CA ILE A 59 3.11 1.31 -6.67
C ILE A 59 3.36 1.26 -5.17
N GLY A 60 4.59 0.96 -4.76
CA GLY A 60 5.03 0.93 -3.36
C GLY A 60 6.26 1.78 -3.12
N ALA A 61 6.52 2.10 -1.84
CA ALA A 61 7.69 2.87 -1.43
C ALA A 61 8.94 1.96 -1.32
N LEU A 62 10.04 2.35 -1.98
CA LEU A 62 11.38 1.97 -1.52
C LEU A 62 11.78 2.94 -0.41
N GLY A 63 12.02 2.44 0.79
CA GLY A 63 12.35 3.28 1.96
C GLY A 63 11.14 3.74 2.78
N LYS A 64 11.40 4.69 3.68
CA LYS A 64 10.44 5.18 4.69
C LYS A 64 9.54 6.26 4.12
N THR A 65 8.27 6.24 4.52
CA THR A 65 7.31 7.32 4.33
C THR A 65 6.98 7.99 5.66
N GLN A 66 6.56 9.26 5.64
CA GLN A 66 6.04 9.97 6.82
C GLN A 66 4.63 10.51 6.59
N PHE A 67 3.87 10.62 7.68
CA PHE A 67 2.45 11.00 7.70
C PHE A 67 2.21 12.29 8.53
N MET A 68 3.27 12.98 8.95
CA MET A 68 3.22 14.04 9.96
C MET A 68 2.81 15.42 9.41
N MET A 69 2.71 15.57 8.09
CA MET A 69 2.56 16.88 7.42
C MET A 69 1.11 17.21 7.05
N GLU A 70 0.12 16.49 7.57
CA GLU A 70 -1.31 16.61 7.17
C GLU A 70 -1.58 16.46 5.65
N GLU A 71 -0.57 16.00 4.90
CA GLU A 71 -0.60 15.78 3.46
C GLU A 71 -0.53 14.28 3.12
N LEU A 72 -0.58 13.96 1.83
CA LEU A 72 -0.29 12.60 1.37
C LEU A 72 1.11 12.16 1.83
N PRO A 73 1.30 10.86 2.13
CA PRO A 73 2.57 10.39 2.67
C PRO A 73 3.73 10.64 1.72
N ILE A 74 4.79 11.27 2.23
CA ILE A 74 6.00 11.59 1.46
C ILE A 74 7.15 10.63 1.80
N LEU A 75 8.05 10.41 0.85
CA LEU A 75 9.28 9.64 1.05
C LEU A 75 10.29 10.50 1.82
N ILE A 76 10.90 9.92 2.84
CA ILE A 76 11.92 10.60 3.67
C ILE A 76 13.29 9.91 3.65
N SER A 77 13.38 8.75 3.01
CA SER A 77 14.66 8.10 2.75
C SER A 77 15.41 8.84 1.65
N GLU A 78 16.74 8.99 1.80
CA GLU A 78 17.62 9.68 0.85
C GLU A 78 17.47 9.15 -0.59
N ASP A 79 17.48 7.83 -0.76
CA ASP A 79 17.25 7.16 -2.06
C ASP A 79 15.79 6.71 -2.27
N GLY A 80 14.87 7.27 -1.49
CA GLY A 80 13.47 6.87 -1.49
C GLY A 80 12.79 7.16 -2.83
N ARG A 81 12.08 6.16 -3.38
CA ARG A 81 11.30 6.32 -4.61
C ARG A 81 10.10 5.40 -4.66
N TRP A 82 9.12 5.78 -5.47
CA TRP A 82 7.95 4.95 -5.76
C TRP A 82 8.26 3.98 -6.90
N VAL A 83 7.99 2.68 -6.72
CA VAL A 83 8.30 1.61 -7.69
C VAL A 83 7.11 0.67 -7.90
N ASN A 84 7.07 -0.08 -9.01
CA ASN A 84 6.02 -1.05 -9.33
C ASN A 84 6.53 -2.40 -9.86
#